data_AF-A0A918GVA5-F1
#
_entry.id   AF-A0A918GVA5-F1
#
_cell.length_a   1.000
_cell.length_b   1.000
_cell.length_c   1.000
_cell.angle_alpha   90.00
_cell.angle_beta   90.00
_cell.angle_gamma   90.00
#
_symmetry.space_group_name_H-M   'P 1'
#
loop_
_entity.id
_entity.type
_entity.pdbx_description
1 polymer ?
#
loop_
_entity_poly.entity_id
_entity_poly.type
_entity_poly.pdbx_seq_one_letter_code
_entity_poly.pdbx_strand_id
1 'polypeptide(L)'
;MRDSRPPERRRELRRTVTAPPAGTDLEALAREADHVVWEPPSADTLPWAVPTGRTPRELLRAALTEGAIGGPWERGFPRYAWHRTGDVVQEFRLAGAEPGRYTGYTLHPSEWPEGLA
;
A
#
# COMPACT_ATOMS: atom_id res chain seq x y z
N MET A 1 -27.97 30.05 8.61
CA MET A 1 -26.58 29.55 8.53
C MET A 1 -26.45 28.32 9.39
N ARG A 2 -26.24 27.13 8.82
CA ARG A 2 -25.76 25.97 9.56
C ARG A 2 -24.58 25.41 8.77
N ASP A 3 -23.40 25.82 9.21
CA ASP A 3 -22.10 25.33 8.76
C ASP A 3 -21.97 23.89 9.28
N SER A 4 -22.47 22.91 8.52
CA SER A 4 -22.21 21.49 8.79
C SER A 4 -20.82 21.18 8.26
N ARG A 5 -19.80 21.33 9.10
CA ARG A 5 -18.49 20.75 8.82
C ARG A 5 -18.64 19.23 8.80
N PRO A 6 -18.24 18.54 7.72
CA PRO A 6 -18.27 17.08 7.70
C PRO A 6 -17.39 16.54 8.84
N PRO A 7 -17.75 15.41 9.46
CA PRO A 7 -16.93 14.83 10.52
C PRO A 7 -15.53 14.59 9.95
N GLU A 8 -14.53 15.16 10.62
CA GLU A 8 -13.12 14.88 10.36
C GLU A 8 -12.97 13.37 10.23
N ARG A 9 -12.76 12.89 8.99
CA ARG A 9 -12.47 11.49 8.75
C ARG A 9 -11.27 11.20 9.64
N ARG A 10 -11.47 10.37 10.67
CA ARG A 10 -10.41 9.85 11.54
C ARG A 10 -9.25 9.51 10.61
N ARG A 11 -8.19 10.34 10.64
CA ARG A 11 -6.93 10.07 9.98
C ARG A 11 -6.59 8.64 10.37
N GLU A 12 -6.59 7.71 9.42
CA GLU A 12 -6.01 6.39 9.66
C GLU A 12 -4.59 6.70 10.14
N LEU A 13 -4.36 6.50 11.44
CA LEU A 13 -3.15 6.88 12.15
C LEU A 13 -1.94 6.31 11.40
N ARG A 14 -0.90 7.14 11.31
CA ARG A 14 0.43 6.88 10.74
C ARG A 14 0.68 5.40 10.43
N ARG A 15 0.74 5.12 9.13
CA ARG A 15 1.13 3.82 8.60
C ARG A 15 2.59 3.57 8.98
N THR A 16 2.90 2.42 9.57
CA THR A 16 4.26 2.09 10.01
C THR A 16 4.67 0.77 9.36
N VAL A 17 5.90 0.69 8.88
CA VAL A 17 6.50 -0.57 8.45
C VAL A 17 6.66 -1.48 9.66
N THR A 18 6.13 -2.68 9.58
CA THR A 18 6.14 -3.69 10.64
C THR A 18 6.83 -4.95 10.15
N ALA A 19 7.58 -5.61 11.04
CA ALA A 19 8.16 -6.90 10.73
C ALA A 19 7.06 -7.96 10.46
N PRO A 20 7.28 -8.89 9.51
CA PRO A 20 6.39 -10.03 9.32
C PRO A 20 6.36 -10.94 10.55
N PRO A 21 5.28 -11.72 10.74
CA PRO A 21 5.25 -12.81 11.70
C PRO A 21 6.43 -13.79 11.49
N ALA A 22 6.89 -14.40 12.59
CA ALA A 22 7.98 -15.36 12.54
C ALA A 22 7.62 -16.55 11.63
N GLY A 23 8.55 -16.92 10.75
CA GLY A 23 8.36 -18.03 9.81
C GLY A 23 7.52 -17.71 8.58
N THR A 24 7.12 -16.45 8.36
CA THR A 24 6.48 -16.06 7.10
C THR A 24 7.47 -16.11 5.94
N ASP A 25 7.13 -16.91 4.92
CA ASP A 25 7.83 -16.90 3.63
C ASP A 25 7.32 -15.72 2.77
N LEU A 26 8.06 -14.62 2.79
CA LEU A 26 7.73 -13.41 2.04
C LEU A 26 7.76 -13.63 0.52
N GLU A 27 8.59 -14.55 0.02
CA GLU A 27 8.62 -14.84 -1.42
C GLU A 27 7.40 -15.64 -1.85
N ALA A 28 6.99 -16.64 -1.08
CA ALA A 28 5.75 -17.37 -1.34
C ALA A 28 4.55 -16.43 -1.30
N LEU A 29 4.48 -15.58 -0.28
CA LEU A 29 3.44 -14.57 -0.14
C LEU A 29 3.41 -13.60 -1.33
N ALA A 30 4.57 -13.14 -1.80
CA ALA A 30 4.66 -12.30 -3.00
C ALA A 30 4.19 -13.04 -4.26
N ARG A 31 4.54 -14.32 -4.45
CA ARG A 31 4.10 -15.11 -5.61
C ARG A 31 2.57 -15.25 -5.65
N GLU A 32 1.92 -15.39 -4.50
CA GLU A 32 0.47 -15.50 -4.37
C GLU A 32 -0.26 -14.15 -4.49
N ALA A 33 0.39 -13.06 -4.13
CA ALA A 33 -0.20 -11.73 -4.19
C ALA A 33 -0.46 -11.27 -5.64
N ASP A 34 -1.58 -10.57 -5.80
CA ASP A 34 -2.03 -10.03 -7.06
C ASP A 34 -2.58 -8.61 -6.94
N HIS A 35 -2.33 -7.84 -7.99
CA HIS A 35 -2.86 -6.50 -8.14
C HIS A 35 -4.21 -6.57 -8.88
N VAL A 36 -5.23 -5.95 -8.31
CA VAL A 36 -6.57 -5.91 -8.89
C VAL A 36 -6.77 -4.64 -9.69
N VAL A 37 -6.61 -3.49 -9.05
CA VAL A 37 -6.91 -2.19 -9.64
C VAL A 37 -5.93 -1.14 -9.14
N TRP A 38 -5.60 -0.22 -10.02
CA TRP A 38 -4.86 0.98 -9.68
C TRP A 38 -5.86 2.11 -9.54
N GLU A 39 -5.99 2.68 -8.35
CA GLU A 39 -6.84 3.84 -8.14
C GLU A 39 -5.99 5.12 -8.21
N PRO A 40 -6.44 6.14 -8.98
CA PRO A 40 -5.78 7.42 -8.92
C PRO A 40 -5.87 7.94 -7.48
N PRO A 41 -4.80 8.56 -6.96
CA PRO A 41 -4.93 9.29 -5.72
C PRO A 41 -5.96 10.41 -5.92
N SER A 42 -6.59 10.82 -4.81
CA SER A 42 -7.58 11.92 -4.69
C SER A 42 -7.52 12.98 -5.79
N ALA A 43 -8.67 13.57 -6.17
CA ALA A 43 -8.82 14.58 -7.24
C ALA A 43 -7.78 15.73 -7.24
N ASP A 44 -7.13 16.01 -6.12
CA ASP A 44 -6.07 17.01 -5.95
C ASP A 44 -4.64 16.53 -6.27
N THR A 45 -4.48 15.29 -6.74
CA THR A 45 -3.17 14.65 -6.81
C THR A 45 -2.64 14.60 -8.25
N LEU A 46 -1.48 15.25 -8.43
CA LEU A 46 -0.70 15.42 -9.66
C LEU A 46 -0.54 14.12 -10.49
N PRO A 47 -0.26 14.24 -11.81
CA PRO A 47 -0.35 13.16 -12.82
C PRO A 47 0.81 12.15 -12.79
N TRP A 48 1.31 11.76 -11.61
CA TRP A 48 2.26 10.65 -11.50
C TRP A 48 1.50 9.31 -11.61
N ALA A 49 1.03 9.05 -12.84
CA ALA A 49 0.76 7.71 -13.33
C ALA A 49 2.02 6.87 -13.14
N VAL A 50 1.88 5.71 -12.50
CA VAL A 50 2.90 4.68 -12.23
C VAL A 50 4.14 4.85 -13.11
N PRO A 51 5.16 5.62 -12.70
CA PRO A 51 6.35 5.76 -13.50
C PRO A 51 7.25 4.61 -13.13
N THR A 52 7.34 3.60 -13.99
CA THR A 52 8.48 2.66 -14.08
C THR A 52 8.22 1.59 -15.13
N GLY A 53 9.27 1.04 -15.73
CA GLY A 53 9.19 -0.11 -16.66
C GLY A 53 8.75 -1.42 -16.00
N ARG A 54 8.02 -1.36 -14.88
CA ARG A 54 7.47 -2.50 -14.13
C ARG A 54 5.97 -2.31 -13.94
N THR A 55 5.25 -3.41 -14.03
CA THR A 55 3.80 -3.47 -13.80
C THR A 55 3.46 -3.30 -12.31
N PRO A 56 2.26 -2.82 -11.95
CA PRO A 56 1.84 -2.71 -10.54
C PRO A 56 1.96 -4.03 -9.76
N ARG A 57 1.75 -5.17 -10.44
CA ARG A 57 1.95 -6.50 -9.85
C ARG A 57 3.41 -6.75 -9.47
N GLU A 58 4.35 -6.38 -10.32
CA GLU A 58 5.78 -6.53 -10.04
C GLU A 58 6.24 -5.63 -8.89
N LEU A 59 5.72 -4.40 -8.81
CA LEU A 59 6.00 -3.47 -7.72
C LEU A 59 5.44 -3.97 -6.39
N LEU A 60 4.20 -4.49 -6.37
CA LEU A 60 3.60 -5.14 -5.20
C LEU A 60 4.47 -6.30 -4.71
N ARG A 61 4.90 -7.17 -5.63
CA ARG A 61 5.72 -8.34 -5.28
C ARG A 61 7.07 -7.92 -4.72
N ALA A 62 7.70 -6.91 -5.32
CA ALA A 62 8.93 -6.34 -4.78
C ALA A 62 8.72 -5.83 -3.35
N ALA A 63 7.68 -5.03 -3.08
CA ALA A 63 7.36 -4.54 -1.74
C ALA A 63 7.21 -5.66 -0.70
N LEU A 64 6.49 -6.73 -1.06
CA LEU A 64 6.27 -7.88 -0.19
C LEU A 64 7.57 -8.65 0.08
N THR A 65 8.38 -8.88 -0.95
CA THR A 65 9.69 -9.56 -0.83
C THR A 65 10.71 -8.72 -0.04
N GLU A 66 10.70 -7.41 -0.21
CA GLU A 66 11.54 -6.45 0.54
C GLU A 66 11.11 -6.33 2.02
N GLY A 67 9.92 -6.84 2.37
CA GLY A 67 9.38 -6.74 3.74
C GLY A 67 8.91 -5.33 4.10
N ALA A 68 8.70 -4.46 3.10
CA ALA A 68 8.14 -3.13 3.28
C ALA A 68 6.62 -3.23 3.47
N ILE A 69 6.20 -3.83 4.58
CA ILE A 69 4.81 -4.23 4.82
C ILE A 69 4.28 -3.70 6.15
N GLY A 70 2.96 -3.59 6.24
CA GLY A 70 2.26 -3.05 7.40
C GLY A 70 1.04 -3.87 7.79
N GLY A 71 0.85 -4.03 9.09
CA GLY A 71 -0.33 -4.69 9.65
C GLY A 71 -1.63 -3.84 9.61
N PRO A 72 -2.75 -4.39 10.11
CA PRO A 72 -2.92 -5.77 10.58
C PRO A 72 -2.74 -6.81 9.46
N TRP A 73 -2.55 -8.07 9.83
CA TRP A 73 -2.52 -9.18 8.88
C TRP A 73 -3.90 -9.81 8.79
N GLU A 74 -4.38 -10.01 7.56
CA GLU A 74 -5.72 -10.52 7.29
C GLU A 74 -5.60 -11.68 6.30
N ARG A 75 -6.11 -12.86 6.69
CA ARG A 75 -6.10 -14.07 5.83
C ARG A 75 -4.70 -14.47 5.35
N GLY A 76 -3.68 -14.23 6.18
CA GLY A 76 -2.28 -14.56 5.87
C GLY A 76 -1.53 -13.48 5.11
N PHE A 77 -2.16 -12.34 4.78
CA PHE A 77 -1.55 -11.25 4.03
C PHE A 77 -1.46 -9.97 4.86
N PRO A 78 -0.39 -9.16 4.71
CA PRO A 78 -0.33 -7.85 5.35
C PRO A 78 -1.36 -6.91 4.70
N ARG A 79 -2.01 -6.06 5.51
CA ARG A 79 -2.96 -5.08 5.01
C ARG A 79 -2.31 -4.06 4.08
N TYR A 80 -1.06 -3.71 4.34
CA TYR A 80 -0.31 -2.75 3.55
C TYR A 80 1.00 -3.33 3.06
N ALA A 81 1.37 -2.96 1.84
CA ALA A 81 2.71 -3.14 1.28
C ALA A 81 3.11 -1.86 0.56
N TRP A 82 4.37 -1.45 0.68
CA TRP A 82 4.87 -0.21 0.09
C TRP A 82 6.08 -0.47 -0.78
N HIS A 83 6.07 0.11 -1.97
CA HIS A 83 7.24 0.16 -2.82
C HIS A 83 7.71 1.59 -2.97
N ARG A 84 9.01 1.82 -2.91
CA ARG A 84 9.60 3.14 -3.12
C ARG A 84 10.48 3.11 -4.36
N THR A 85 10.23 4.02 -5.30
CA THR A 85 11.13 4.29 -6.42
C THR A 85 11.52 5.75 -6.42
N GLY A 86 12.75 6.05 -6.01
CA GLY A 86 13.22 7.43 -5.85
C GLY A 86 12.37 8.20 -4.84
N ASP A 87 11.71 9.26 -5.33
CA ASP A 87 10.84 10.15 -4.53
C ASP A 87 9.35 9.82 -4.69
N VAL A 88 9.01 8.62 -5.17
CA VAL A 88 7.63 8.16 -5.29
C VAL A 88 7.45 6.92 -4.43
N VAL A 89 6.43 6.93 -3.57
CA VAL A 89 5.99 5.77 -2.79
C VAL A 89 4.65 5.29 -3.32
N GLN A 90 4.59 4.02 -3.68
CA GLN A 90 3.36 3.31 -4.00
C GLN A 90 2.91 2.51 -2.79
N GLU A 91 1.63 2.59 -2.47
CA GLU A 91 0.97 1.72 -1.50
C GLU A 91 0.11 0.70 -2.21
N PHE A 92 0.17 -0.52 -1.72
CA PHE A 92 -0.76 -1.58 -2.04
C PHE A 92 -1.54 -1.92 -0.79
N ARG A 93 -2.86 -1.71 -0.83
CA ARG A 93 -3.77 -2.04 0.26
C ARG A 93 -4.53 -3.31 -0.07
N LEU A 94 -4.56 -4.25 0.87
CA LEU A 94 -5.36 -5.46 0.74
C LEU A 94 -6.84 -5.09 0.55
N ALA A 95 -7.46 -5.65 -0.49
CA ALA A 95 -8.78 -5.27 -0.96
C ALA A 95 -9.70 -6.50 -1.09
N GLY A 96 -10.99 -6.30 -0.79
CA GLY A 96 -12.03 -7.30 -1.02
C GLY A 96 -11.98 -8.52 -0.09
N ALA A 97 -12.79 -9.52 -0.45
CA ALA A 97 -13.01 -10.75 0.31
C ALA A 97 -12.01 -11.87 -0.01
N GLU A 98 -11.35 -11.81 -1.18
CA GLU A 98 -10.34 -12.77 -1.58
C GLU A 98 -8.98 -12.47 -0.92
N PRO A 99 -8.22 -13.50 -0.52
CA PRO A 99 -6.86 -13.33 0.00
C PRO A 99 -5.90 -12.85 -1.09
N GLY A 100 -4.87 -12.08 -0.70
CA GLY A 100 -3.78 -11.68 -1.60
C GLY A 100 -4.15 -10.69 -2.70
N ARG A 101 -5.35 -10.10 -2.67
CA ARG A 101 -5.79 -9.09 -3.65
C ARG A 101 -5.49 -7.68 -3.16
N TYR A 102 -4.80 -6.88 -3.97
CA TYR A 102 -4.39 -5.52 -3.59
C TYR A 102 -4.87 -4.46 -4.57
N THR A 103 -5.26 -3.31 -4.02
CA THR A 103 -5.46 -2.06 -4.74
C THR A 103 -4.23 -1.19 -4.58
N GLY A 104 -3.72 -0.66 -5.69
CA GLY A 104 -2.55 0.22 -5.72
C GLY A 104 -2.90 1.70 -5.69
N TYR A 105 -2.09 2.49 -5.00
CA TYR A 105 -2.19 3.94 -4.86
C TYR A 105 -0.79 4.57 -4.92
N THR A 106 -0.67 5.79 -5.48
CA THR A 106 0.52 6.62 -5.24
C THR A 106 0.29 7.50 -4.01
N LEU A 107 1.22 7.51 -3.07
CA LEU A 107 1.12 8.31 -1.85
C LEU A 107 1.72 9.71 -2.03
N HIS A 108 1.08 10.70 -1.42
CA HIS A 108 1.72 12.00 -1.22
C HIS A 108 2.88 11.86 -0.21
N PRO A 109 3.98 12.64 -0.33
CA PRO A 109 5.12 12.59 0.60
C PRO A 109 4.76 12.69 2.10
N SER A 110 3.70 13.43 2.44
CA SER A 110 3.23 13.54 3.83
C SER A 110 2.50 12.30 4.36
N GLU A 111 2.17 11.35 3.48
CA GLU A 111 1.45 10.12 3.79
C GLU A 111 2.38 8.90 3.82
N TRP A 112 3.68 9.10 3.58
CA TRP A 112 4.64 8.01 3.57
C TRP A 112 4.67 7.28 4.91
N PRO A 113 4.78 5.94 4.87
CA PRO A 113 4.84 5.16 6.09
C PRO A 113 6.14 5.42 6.85
N GLU A 114 6.06 5.43 8.17
CA GLU A 114 7.23 5.51 9.03
C GLU A 114 8.05 4.21 8.93
N GLY A 115 9.38 4.34 8.80
CA GLY A 115 10.29 3.20 8.71
C GLY A 115 10.52 2.65 7.31
N LEU A 116 9.98 3.29 6.26
CA LEU A 116 10.31 2.97 4.88
C LEU A 116 11.68 3.56 4.52
N ALA A 117 12.61 2.68 4.13
CA ALA A 117 13.99 3.04 3.78
C ALA A 117 14.08 3.82 2.45
#